data_AF-A0A0D3I3M7-F1
#
_entry.id   AF-A0A0D3I3M7-F1
#
_cell.length_a   1.000
_cell.length_b   1.000
_cell.length_c   1.000
_cell.angle_alpha   90.00
_cell.angle_beta   90.00
_cell.angle_gamma   90.00
#
_symmetry.space_group_name_H-M   'P 1'
#
loop_
_entity.id
_entity.type
_entity.pdbx_description
1 polymer ?
#
loop_
_entity_poly.entity_id
_entity_poly.type
_entity_poly.pdbx_seq_one_letter_code
_entity_poly.pdbx_strand_id
1 'polypeptide(L)'
;EVETVSTSYTVALAKHLRSSGAVFYGAHWCRFCGLQRSLFGREAARQLPYVECAADGFGSEATRCRAAPEVRAYPSWSIGGKFYSGYLPLQELAKLSGF
;
A
#
# COMPACT_ATOMS: atom_id res chain seq x y z
N GLU A 1 -14.74 3.85 -1.85
CA GLU A 1 -13.98 4.16 -3.09
C GLU A 1 -12.99 5.30 -2.80
N VAL A 2 -11.95 5.52 -3.62
CA VAL A 2 -11.03 6.68 -3.44
C VAL A 2 -11.56 7.88 -4.21
N GLU A 3 -11.94 8.92 -3.47
CA GLU A 3 -12.57 10.13 -4.05
C GLU A 3 -11.59 11.27 -4.33
N THR A 4 -10.44 11.27 -3.66
CA THR A 4 -9.40 12.29 -3.80
C THR A 4 -8.73 12.23 -5.19
N VAL A 5 -8.34 13.40 -5.70
CA VAL A 5 -7.64 13.54 -6.99
C VAL A 5 -6.14 13.36 -6.77
N SER A 6 -5.48 12.64 -7.67
CA SER A 6 -4.01 12.46 -7.62
C SER A 6 -3.28 13.71 -8.08
N THR A 7 -2.09 13.94 -7.53
CA THR A 7 -1.17 14.98 -7.98
C THR A 7 -0.01 14.34 -8.75
N SER A 8 0.77 15.14 -9.47
CA SER A 8 2.01 14.66 -10.11
C SER A 8 2.95 14.00 -9.09
N TYR A 9 3.03 14.54 -7.88
CA TYR A 9 3.80 13.98 -6.77
C TYR A 9 3.29 12.60 -6.35
N THR A 10 1.98 12.43 -6.12
CA THR A 10 1.46 11.14 -5.65
C THR A 10 1.56 10.05 -6.73
N VAL A 11 1.37 10.42 -8.01
CA VAL A 11 1.59 9.51 -9.14
C VAL A 11 3.06 9.08 -9.20
N ALA A 12 4.01 10.02 -9.10
CA ALA A 12 5.43 9.70 -9.12
C ALA A 12 5.84 8.80 -7.95
N LEU A 13 5.39 9.12 -6.73
CA LEU A 13 5.67 8.30 -5.54
C LEU A 13 5.07 6.89 -5.64
N ALA A 14 3.83 6.74 -6.14
CA ALA A 14 3.22 5.43 -6.32
C ALA A 14 4.02 4.55 -7.31
N LYS A 15 4.47 5.15 -8.42
CA LYS A 15 5.34 4.46 -9.39
C LYS A 15 6.67 4.06 -8.77
N HIS A 16 7.31 4.96 -8.02
CA HIS A 16 8.58 4.70 -7.33
C HIS A 16 8.47 3.57 -6.30
N LEU A 17 7.41 3.57 -5.48
CA LEU A 17 7.13 2.49 -4.54
C LEU A 17 7.03 1.14 -5.26
N ARG A 18 6.32 1.10 -6.40
CA ARG A 18 6.22 -0.12 -7.20
C ARG A 18 7.56 -0.54 -7.81
N SER A 19 8.35 0.38 -8.37
CA SER A 19 9.63 0.06 -9.00
C SER A 19 10.73 -0.30 -7.99
N SER A 20 10.67 0.23 -6.78
CA SER A 20 11.58 -0.10 -5.68
C SER A 20 11.30 -1.46 -5.03
N GLY A 21 10.24 -2.15 -5.46
CA GLY A 21 9.84 -3.44 -4.90
C GLY A 21 9.12 -3.33 -3.55
N ALA A 22 8.64 -2.15 -3.18
CA ALA A 22 7.78 -2.02 -2.02
C ALA A 22 6.49 -2.83 -2.20
N VAL A 23 5.90 -3.28 -1.09
CA VAL A 23 4.63 -4.01 -1.08
C VAL A 23 3.70 -3.43 -0.03
N PHE A 24 2.46 -3.16 -0.41
CA PHE A 24 1.41 -2.64 0.43
C PHE A 24 0.37 -3.73 0.72
N TYR A 25 0.49 -4.39 1.87
CA TYR A 25 -0.43 -5.42 2.31
C TYR A 25 -1.64 -4.77 2.97
N GLY A 26 -2.84 -5.10 2.49
CA GLY A 26 -4.07 -4.64 3.12
C GLY A 26 -5.27 -5.51 2.79
N ALA A 27 -6.43 -5.05 3.23
CA ALA A 27 -7.70 -5.72 2.96
C ALA A 27 -8.70 -4.72 2.35
N HIS A 28 -9.61 -5.20 1.50
CA HIS A 28 -10.63 -4.34 0.88
C HIS A 28 -11.51 -3.61 1.91
N TRP A 29 -11.89 -4.32 2.98
CA TRP A 29 -12.71 -3.82 4.08
C TRP A 29 -11.94 -3.00 5.13
N CYS A 30 -10.62 -2.95 5.04
CA CYS A 30 -9.78 -2.27 6.03
C CYS A 30 -9.87 -0.73 5.87
N ARG A 31 -10.44 -0.07 6.88
CA ARG A 31 -10.60 1.40 6.91
C ARG A 31 -9.28 2.16 6.69
N PHE A 32 -8.23 1.78 7.41
CA PHE A 32 -6.92 2.44 7.30
C PHE A 32 -6.24 2.18 5.95
N CYS A 33 -6.52 1.05 5.31
CA CYS A 33 -6.06 0.74 3.96
C CYS A 33 -6.77 1.64 2.94
N GLY A 34 -8.07 1.90 3.13
CA GLY A 34 -8.80 2.93 2.41
C GLY A 34 -8.18 4.32 2.56
N LEU A 35 -7.90 4.75 3.79
CA LEU A 35 -7.24 6.04 4.07
C LEU A 35 -5.86 6.15 3.41
N GLN A 36 -5.06 5.08 3.49
CA GLN A 36 -3.75 5.03 2.82
C GLN A 36 -3.86 5.25 1.32
N ARG A 37 -4.81 4.58 0.65
CA ARG A 37 -5.06 4.77 -0.79
C ARG A 37 -5.56 6.18 -1.09
N SER A 38 -6.39 6.75 -0.23
CA SER A 38 -6.89 8.12 -0.39
C SER A 38 -5.81 9.19 -0.31
N LEU A 39 -4.69 8.95 0.37
CA LEU A 39 -3.53 9.86 0.31
C LEU A 39 -2.95 9.99 -1.10
N PHE A 40 -3.03 8.93 -1.91
CA PHE A 40 -2.48 8.91 -3.27
C PHE A 40 -3.46 9.49 -4.30
N GLY A 41 -4.76 9.40 -4.03
CA GLY A 41 -5.81 9.77 -4.98
C GLY A 41 -6.08 8.70 -6.02
N ARG A 42 -7.16 8.88 -6.79
CA ARG A 42 -7.77 7.84 -7.63
C ARG A 42 -6.82 7.20 -8.65
N GLU A 43 -5.97 7.99 -9.30
CA GLU A 43 -5.06 7.50 -10.32
C GLU A 43 -3.85 6.78 -9.70
N ALA A 44 -3.17 7.44 -8.78
CA ALA A 44 -1.96 6.91 -8.16
C ALA A 44 -2.25 5.70 -7.26
N ALA A 45 -3.42 5.65 -6.60
CA ALA A 45 -3.84 4.51 -5.80
C ALA A 45 -3.92 3.21 -6.62
N ARG A 46 -4.29 3.28 -7.91
CA ARG A 46 -4.32 2.12 -8.82
C ARG A 46 -2.93 1.63 -9.21
N GLN A 47 -1.90 2.45 -9.00
CA GLN A 47 -0.50 2.14 -9.33
C GLN A 47 0.28 1.61 -8.14
N LEU A 48 -0.29 1.69 -6.92
CA LEU A 48 0.33 1.18 -5.72
C LEU A 48 0.61 -0.33 -5.83
N PRO A 49 1.71 -0.81 -5.23
CA PRO A 49 2.02 -2.24 -5.16
C PRO A 49 1.16 -2.93 -4.09
N TYR A 50 -0.17 -2.88 -4.23
CA TYR A 50 -1.13 -3.42 -3.29
C TYR A 50 -1.28 -4.94 -3.42
N VAL A 51 -1.33 -5.63 -2.28
CA VAL A 51 -1.64 -7.05 -2.15
C VAL A 51 -2.92 -7.18 -1.33
N GLU A 52 -3.94 -7.81 -1.92
CA GLU A 52 -5.23 -8.03 -1.27
C GLU A 52 -5.16 -9.27 -0.36
N CYS A 53 -5.17 -9.05 0.94
CA CYS A 53 -5.02 -10.11 1.93
C CYS A 53 -6.35 -10.69 2.45
N ALA A 54 -7.49 -10.05 2.16
CA ALA A 54 -8.78 -10.62 2.54
C ALA A 54 -9.12 -11.82 1.64
N ALA A 55 -9.51 -12.94 2.22
CA ALA A 55 -9.78 -14.17 1.46
C ALA A 55 -10.98 -14.04 0.48
N ASP A 56 -11.92 -13.17 0.81
CA ASP A 56 -13.10 -12.81 0.01
C ASP A 56 -12.84 -11.63 -0.94
N GLY A 57 -11.63 -11.06 -0.93
CA GLY A 57 -11.25 -9.94 -1.78
C GLY A 57 -11.07 -10.33 -3.24
N PHE A 58 -11.41 -9.42 -4.14
CA PHE A 58 -11.15 -9.61 -5.57
C PHE A 58 -9.65 -9.72 -5.84
N GLY A 59 -9.23 -10.76 -6.55
CA GLY A 59 -7.80 -11.02 -6.79
C GLY A 59 -7.02 -11.33 -5.50
N SER A 60 -7.68 -11.88 -4.48
CA SER A 60 -7.08 -12.21 -3.19
C SER A 60 -5.76 -12.98 -3.34
N GLU A 61 -4.75 -12.48 -2.65
CA GLU A 61 -3.46 -13.09 -2.44
C GLU A 61 -3.29 -13.51 -0.96
N ALA A 62 -4.38 -13.88 -0.27
CA ALA A 62 -4.36 -14.20 1.16
C ALA A 62 -3.30 -15.25 1.56
N THR A 63 -2.99 -16.22 0.68
CA THR A 63 -1.90 -17.19 0.91
C THR A 63 -0.53 -16.52 0.95
N ARG A 64 -0.27 -15.54 0.07
CA ARG A 64 0.96 -14.74 0.08
C ARG A 64 1.08 -13.94 1.37
N CYS A 65 -0.02 -13.34 1.83
CA CYS A 65 -0.01 -12.60 3.10
C CYS A 65 0.25 -13.51 4.31
N ARG A 66 -0.35 -14.71 4.36
CA ARG A 66 -0.09 -15.69 5.43
C ARG A 66 1.34 -16.21 5.44
N ALA A 67 2.01 -16.22 4.29
CA ALA A 67 3.42 -16.60 4.20
C ALA A 67 4.38 -15.51 4.72
N ALA A 68 3.90 -14.28 4.97
CA ALA A 68 4.66 -13.17 5.52
C ALA A 68 4.32 -12.96 7.01
N PRO A 69 5.06 -13.57 7.97
CA PRO A 69 4.73 -13.52 9.40
C PRO A 69 4.79 -12.11 10.04
N GLU A 70 5.40 -11.15 9.34
CA GLU A 70 5.47 -9.74 9.72
C GLU A 70 4.14 -9.00 9.46
N VAL A 71 3.30 -9.51 8.57
CA VAL A 71 1.97 -8.94 8.26
C VAL A 71 0.98 -9.36 9.35
N ARG A 72 1.06 -8.69 10.51
CA ARG A 72 0.20 -8.99 11.68
C ARG A 72 -1.08 -8.15 11.73
N ALA A 73 -1.10 -7.03 11.01
CA ALA A 73 -2.22 -6.11 10.94
C ALA A 73 -2.26 -5.41 9.58
N TYR A 74 -3.42 -4.85 9.25
CA TYR A 74 -3.61 -4.08 8.03
C TYR A 74 -3.85 -2.59 8.33
N PRO A 75 -3.26 -1.69 7.53
CA PRO A 75 -2.27 -1.98 6.49
C PRO A 75 -0.91 -2.37 7.06
N SER A 76 -0.07 -2.98 6.22
CA SER A 76 1.37 -3.15 6.46
C SER A 76 2.14 -2.88 5.18
N TRP A 77 3.35 -2.34 5.30
CA TRP A 77 4.25 -2.06 4.19
C TRP A 77 5.53 -2.87 4.32
N SER A 78 5.98 -3.48 3.22
CA SER A 78 7.35 -3.97 3.09
C SER A 78 8.10 -3.01 2.18
N ILE A 79 9.17 -2.37 2.68
CA ILE A 79 9.96 -1.39 1.94
C ILE A 79 11.44 -1.62 2.27
N GLY A 80 12.27 -1.85 1.24
CA GLY A 80 13.70 -2.08 1.41
C GLY A 80 14.02 -3.27 2.33
N GLY A 81 13.23 -4.34 2.28
CA GLY A 81 13.39 -5.54 3.11
C GLY A 81 12.96 -5.38 4.57
N LYS A 82 12.39 -4.23 4.97
CA LYS A 82 11.85 -3.99 6.31
C LYS A 82 10.33 -3.91 6.27
N PHE A 83 9.68 -4.31 7.36
CA PHE A 83 8.24 -4.22 7.52
C PHE A 83 7.85 -3.07 8.44
N TYR A 84 6.82 -2.33 8.02
CA TYR A 84 6.25 -1.20 8.73
C TYR A 84 4.75 -1.43 8.87
N SER A 85 4.29 -1.57 10.11
CA SER A 85 2.87 -1.78 10.38
C SER A 85 2.11 -0.46 10.40
N GLY A 86 0.89 -0.49 9.90
CA GLY A 86 -0.05 0.62 9.98
C GLY A 86 0.02 1.58 8.80
N TYR A 87 -0.80 2.61 8.92
CA TYR A 87 -0.90 3.70 7.96
C TYR A 87 0.35 4.59 8.05
N LEU A 88 0.89 4.98 6.90
CA LEU A 88 2.09 5.82 6.78
C LEU A 88 1.78 7.08 5.93
N PRO A 89 2.13 8.28 6.42
CA PRO A 89 2.05 9.50 5.60
C PRO A 89 2.91 9.41 4.33
N LEU A 90 2.55 10.18 3.29
CA LEU A 90 3.30 10.20 2.02
C LEU A 90 4.79 10.52 2.21
N GLN A 91 5.12 11.48 3.07
CA GLN A 91 6.50 11.86 3.36
C GLN A 91 7.30 10.71 3.98
N GLU A 92 6.67 9.91 4.84
CA GLU A 92 7.33 8.75 5.44
C GLU A 92 7.53 7.66 4.39
N LEU A 93 6.53 7.40 3.54
CA LEU A 93 6.68 6.45 2.41
C LEU A 93 7.80 6.87 1.45
N ALA A 94 7.90 8.17 1.13
CA ALA A 94 8.98 8.71 0.31
C ALA A 94 10.35 8.49 0.97
N LYS A 95 10.49 8.86 2.23
CA LYS A 95 11.72 8.67 3.01
C LYS A 95 12.14 7.20 3.10
N LEU A 96 11.22 6.30 3.44
CA LEU A 96 11.50 4.87 3.59
C LEU A 96 11.87 4.19 2.28
N SER A 97 11.35 4.69 1.15
CA SER A 97 11.62 4.15 -0.19
C SER A 97 12.76 4.84 -0.93
N GLY A 98 13.33 5.92 -0.37
CA GLY A 98 14.38 6.71 -1.02
C GLY A 98 13.90 7.46 -2.27
N PHE A 99 12.67 7.95 -2.25
CA PHE A 99 12.10 8.86 -3.26
C PHE A 99 12.60 10.29 -3.05
#